data_AF-A0A0F9BRL8-F1
#
_entry.id   AF-A0A0F9BRL8-F1
#
_cell.length_a   1.000
_cell.length_b   1.000
_cell.length_c   1.000
_cell.angle_alpha   90.00
_cell.angle_beta   90.00
_cell.angle_gamma   90.00
#
_symmetry.space_group_name_H-M   'P 1'
#
loop_
_entity.id
_entity.type
_entity.pdbx_description
1 polymer ?
#
loop_
_entity_poly.entity_id
_entity_poly.type
_entity_poly.pdbx_seq_one_letter_code
_entity_poly.pdbx_strand_id
1 'polypeptide(L)' 'ANDIVFRKSNFVCERTVLTNCTKSARDLSRDLIKILKESKRKLLIKFEEY' A
#
# COMPACT_ATOMS: atom_id res chain seq x y z
N ALA A 1 -6.62 14.60 -6.30
CA ALA A 1 -6.27 13.55 -5.33
C ALA A 1 -5.15 12.73 -5.96
N ASN A 2 -3.93 12.82 -5.41
CA ASN A 2 -2.73 12.17 -5.97
C ASN A 2 -2.40 10.92 -5.15
N ASP A 3 -3.39 10.05 -4.97
CA ASP A 3 -3.26 8.88 -4.11
C ASP A 3 -3.06 7.63 -4.94
N ILE A 4 -2.33 6.67 -4.37
CA ILE A 4 -2.19 5.31 -4.88
C ILE A 4 -2.89 4.37 -3.90
N VAL A 5 -3.77 3.51 -4.40
CA VAL A 5 -4.58 2.60 -3.57
C VAL A 5 -4.39 1.15 -4.00
N PHE A 6 -4.10 0.29 -3.01
CA PHE A 6 -4.08 -1.17 -3.14
C PHE A 6 -5.26 -1.74 -2.36
N ARG A 7 -6.02 -2.66 -2.96
CA ARG A 7 -7.32 -3.13 -2.42
C ARG A 7 -7.35 -4.63 -2.26
N LYS A 8 -7.94 -5.09 -1.15
CA LYS A 8 -8.30 -6.51 -0.96
C LYS A 8 -9.51 -6.92 -1.81
N SER A 9 -10.45 -6.00 -2.03
CA SER A 9 -11.61 -6.23 -2.91
C SER A 9 -11.24 -6.06 -4.38
N ASN A 10 -12.18 -6.41 -5.26
CA ASN A 10 -12.12 -6.23 -6.70
C ASN A 10 -12.68 -4.87 -7.18
N PHE A 11 -12.98 -3.94 -6.28
CA PHE A 11 -13.47 -2.61 -6.65
C PHE A 11 -12.35 -1.77 -7.30
N VAL A 12 -12.65 -1.09 -8.41
CA VAL A 12 -11.69 -0.27 -9.16
C VAL A 12 -12.18 1.19 -9.24
N CYS A 13 -11.24 2.13 -9.08
CA CYS A 13 -11.43 3.57 -9.26
C CYS A 13 -10.14 4.18 -9.83
N GLU A 14 -10.11 5.46 -10.17
CA GLU A 14 -8.95 6.10 -10.82
C GLU A 14 -7.63 6.05 -10.01
N ARG A 15 -7.70 5.73 -8.71
CA ARG A 15 -6.53 5.61 -7.81
C ARG A 15 -6.05 4.17 -7.59
N THR A 16 -6.78 3.18 -8.10
CA THR A 16 -6.51 1.77 -7.82
C THR A 16 -5.36 1.26 -8.69
N VAL A 17 -4.29 0.77 -8.07
CA VAL A 17 -3.13 0.16 -8.77
C VAL A 17 -3.17 -1.36 -8.70
N LEU A 18 -3.56 -1.95 -7.57
CA LEU A 18 -3.80 -3.40 -7.46
C LEU A 18 -5.11 -3.70 -6.74
N THR A 19 -5.77 -4.77 -7.17
CA THR A 19 -6.92 -5.40 -6.52
C THR A 19 -6.55 -6.81 -6.03
N ASN A 20 -7.44 -7.44 -5.26
CA ASN A 20 -7.25 -8.79 -4.74
C ASN A 20 -5.96 -8.97 -3.91
N CYS A 21 -5.49 -7.92 -3.24
CA CYS A 21 -4.33 -8.01 -2.37
C CYS A 21 -4.63 -8.92 -1.15
N THR A 22 -3.62 -9.66 -0.69
CA THR A 22 -3.73 -10.50 0.51
C THR A 22 -3.77 -9.68 1.80
N LYS A 23 -3.21 -8.46 1.78
CA LYS A 23 -3.08 -7.54 2.92
C LYS A 23 -3.70 -6.18 2.65
N SER A 24 -4.16 -5.53 3.71
CA SER A 24 -4.64 -4.14 3.78
C SER A 24 -3.78 -3.32 4.75
N ALA A 25 -4.07 -2.02 4.89
CA ALA A 25 -3.39 -1.16 5.86
C ALA A 25 -3.43 -1.70 7.30
N ARG A 26 -4.49 -2.42 7.69
CA ARG A 26 -4.62 -3.03 9.02
C ARG A 26 -3.66 -4.20 9.23
N ASP A 27 -3.23 -4.85 8.15
CA ASP A 27 -2.39 -6.05 8.16
C ASP A 27 -0.88 -5.70 8.12
N LEU A 28 -0.52 -4.41 8.02
CA LEU A 28 0.85 -3.94 8.04
C LEU A 28 1.46 -4.06 9.46
N SER A 29 2.72 -4.46 9.53
CA SER A 29 3.46 -4.57 10.80
C SER A 29 3.48 -3.24 11.54
N ARG A 30 3.28 -3.26 12.87
CA ARG A 30 3.31 -2.06 13.70
C ARG A 30 4.69 -1.40 13.73
N ASP A 31 5.76 -2.17 13.60
CA ASP A 31 7.12 -1.64 13.52
C ASP A 31 7.34 -0.88 12.22
N LEU A 32 6.85 -1.43 11.10
CA LEU A 32 6.86 -0.72 9.80
C LEU A 32 6.10 0.61 9.91
N ILE A 33 4.90 0.61 10.50
CA ILE A 33 4.11 1.83 10.69
C ILE A 33 4.86 2.84 11.58
N LYS A 34 5.53 2.39 12.65
CA LYS A 34 6.32 3.25 13.52
C LYS A 34 7.46 3.93 12.76
N ILE A 35 8.19 3.17 11.95
CA ILE A 35 9.27 3.68 11.09
C ILE A 35 8.72 4.68 10.07
N LEU A 36 7.60 4.37 9.41
CA LEU A 36 7.00 5.25 8.39
C LEU A 36 6.49 6.58 8.96
N LYS A 37 6.13 6.63 10.26
CA LYS A 37 5.72 7.86 10.94
C LYS A 37 6.88 8.81 11.24
N GLU A 38 8.12 8.35 11.18
CA GLU A 38 9.28 9.22 11.33
C GLU A 38 9.37 10.17 10.12
N SER A 39 9.59 11.47 10.38
CA SER A 39 9.67 12.46 9.30
C SER A 39 10.80 12.13 8.31
N LYS A 40 10.59 12.46 7.02
CA LYS A 40 11.58 12.34 5.92
C LYS A 40 11.91 10.90 5.46
N ARG A 41 11.18 9.88 5.92
CA ARG A 41 11.36 8.51 5.40
C ARG A 41 10.77 8.40 3.98
N LYS A 42 11.46 7.64 3.12
CA LYS A 42 11.03 7.33 1.76
C LYS A 42 10.53 5.89 1.70
N LEU A 43 9.44 5.65 0.98
CA LEU A 43 8.89 4.31 0.71
C LEU A 43 9.25 3.92 -0.73
N LEU A 44 9.77 2.71 -0.93
CA LEU A 44 9.93 2.08 -2.23
C LEU A 44 8.87 0.99 -2.38
N ILE A 45 8.16 0.98 -3.51
CA ILE A 45 7.23 -0.07 -3.89
C ILE A 45 7.78 -0.69 -5.17
N LYS A 46 8.04 -1.99 -5.17
CA LYS A 46 8.54 -2.73 -6.33
C LYS A 46 7.49 -3.76 -6.75
N PHE A 47 7.14 -3.74 -8.04
CA PHE A 47 6.29 -4.75 -8.65
C PHE A 47 7.18 -5.73 -9.39
N GLU A 48 6.96 -7.02 -9.19
CA GLU A 48 7.67 -8.11 -9.84
C GLU A 48 6.62 -9.11 -10.34
N GLU A 49 6.79 -9.59 -11.55
CA GLU A 49 6.06 -10.76 -12.05
C GLU A 49 6.87 -12.00 -11.66
N TYR A 50 6.17 -13.01 -11.16
CA TYR A 50 6.73 -14.32 -10.81
C TYR A 50 6.22 -15.37 -11.78
#